data_AF-A0A2P2MJH8-F1
#
_entry.id   AF-A0A2P2MJH8-F1
#
_cell.length_a   1.000
_cell.length_b   1.000
_cell.length_c   1.000
_cell.angle_alpha   90.00
_cell.angle_beta   90.00
_cell.angle_gamma   90.00
#
_symmetry.space_group_name_H-M   'P 1'
#
loop_
_entity.id
_entity.type
_entity.pdbx_description
1 polymer ?
#
loop_
_entity_poly.entity_id
_entity_poly.type
_entity_poly.pdbx_seq_one_letter_code
_entity_poly.pdbx_strand_id
1 'polypeptide(L)'
;MGLALLVVGLILHFTHAIPLNKQLYTLSYVCVTSGAAALVFSAIYILVDIQRFKFIFLPLQWIGMNAMLVYVMAAEGIFAGFINGWYYGDPRNTLVRWIQKHIFVEVWHSTRVGILLYVIFAEILFWGIVTGILHWLKIYWKL
;
A
#
# COMPACT_ATOMS: atom_id res chain seq x y z
N MET A 1 18.81 -16.73 -8.70
CA MET A 1 18.77 -16.68 -7.22
C MET A 1 17.35 -16.69 -6.65
N GLY A 2 16.46 -15.76 -7.03
CA GLY A 2 15.08 -15.70 -6.46
C GLY A 2 14.26 -16.99 -6.58
N LEU A 3 14.27 -17.62 -7.77
CA LEU A 3 13.56 -18.88 -8.02
C LEU A 3 14.10 -20.04 -7.17
N ALA A 4 15.42 -20.08 -6.96
CA ALA A 4 16.06 -21.09 -6.11
C ALA A 4 15.67 -20.93 -4.64
N LEU A 5 15.64 -19.70 -4.12
CA LEU A 5 15.20 -19.41 -2.74
C LEU A 5 13.73 -19.79 -2.53
N LEU A 6 12.87 -19.51 -3.52
CA LEU A 6 11.46 -19.85 -3.47
C LEU A 6 11.26 -21.37 -3.43
N VAL A 7 11.94 -22.10 -4.32
CA VAL A 7 11.90 -23.57 -4.37
C VAL A 7 12.43 -24.19 -3.08
N VAL A 8 13.57 -23.73 -2.56
CA VAL A 8 14.14 -24.20 -1.29
C VAL A 8 13.19 -23.96 -0.12
N GLY A 9 12.60 -22.76 -0.03
CA GLY A 9 11.65 -22.42 1.04
C GLY A 9 10.37 -23.26 0.99
N LEU A 10 9.87 -23.58 -0.21
CA LEU A 10 8.74 -24.49 -0.38
C LEU A 10 9.09 -25.94 -0.04
N ILE A 11 10.25 -26.44 -0.46
CA ILE A 11 10.71 -27.79 -0.12
C ILE A 11 10.82 -27.94 1.40
N LEU A 12 11.46 -26.98 2.08
CA LEU A 12 11.58 -26.99 3.54
C LEU A 12 10.22 -27.03 4.26
N HIS A 13 9.21 -26.38 3.68
CA HIS A 13 7.85 -26.40 4.19
C HIS A 13 7.15 -27.75 3.95
N PHE A 14 7.15 -28.26 2.72
CA PHE A 14 6.45 -29.49 2.34
C PHE A 14 7.12 -30.75 2.91
N THR A 15 8.43 -30.75 3.09
CA THR A 15 9.18 -31.84 3.76
C THR A 15 8.99 -31.82 5.29
N HIS A 16 8.17 -30.92 5.84
CA HIS A 16 7.91 -30.77 7.28
C HIS A 16 9.16 -30.46 8.13
N ALA A 17 10.29 -30.12 7.49
CA ALA A 17 11.52 -29.79 8.20
C ALA A 17 11.36 -28.49 9.00
N ILE A 18 10.82 -27.45 8.37
CA ILE A 18 10.57 -26.15 9.00
C ILE A 18 9.27 -25.55 8.46
N PRO A 19 8.22 -25.40 9.29
CA PRO A 19 6.96 -24.82 8.84
C PRO A 19 7.09 -23.33 8.52
N LEU A 20 6.22 -22.83 7.64
CA LEU A 20 6.08 -21.41 7.36
C LEU A 20 5.43 -20.73 8.57
N ASN A 21 6.23 -20.01 9.36
CA ASN A 21 5.73 -19.26 10.49
C ASN A 21 6.23 -17.81 10.44
N LYS A 22 5.29 -16.88 10.33
CA LYS A 22 5.55 -15.44 10.29
C LYS A 22 6.03 -14.89 11.64
N GLN A 23 5.56 -15.43 12.76
CA GLN A 23 5.93 -14.93 14.10
C GLN A 23 7.37 -15.28 14.46
N LEU A 24 7.82 -16.47 14.05
CA LEU A 24 9.18 -16.95 14.31
C LEU A 24 10.18 -16.59 13.21
N TYR A 25 9.74 -15.87 12.16
CA TYR A 25 10.56 -15.57 10.97
C TYR A 25 11.36 -16.79 10.49
N THR A 26 10.68 -17.93 10.34
CA THR A 26 11.37 -19.19 10.04
C THR A 26 12.15 -19.11 8.73
N LEU A 27 13.22 -19.89 8.62
CA LEU A 27 14.09 -19.87 7.45
C LEU A 27 13.30 -20.16 6.15
N SER A 28 12.35 -21.11 6.20
CA SER A 28 11.41 -21.36 5.09
C SER A 28 10.62 -20.11 4.70
N TYR A 29 10.10 -19.36 5.69
CA TYR A 29 9.33 -18.15 5.45
C TYR A 29 10.19 -17.05 4.83
N VAL A 30 11.40 -16.84 5.35
CA VAL A 30 12.35 -15.88 4.78
C VAL A 30 12.76 -16.25 3.36
N CYS A 31 13.04 -17.53 3.08
CA CYS A 31 13.37 -18.01 1.74
C CYS A 31 12.21 -17.83 0.75
N VAL A 32 10.98 -18.17 1.13
CA VAL A 32 9.81 -17.99 0.25
C VAL A 32 9.54 -16.50 -0.01
N THR A 33 9.53 -15.67 1.03
CA THR A 33 9.22 -14.23 0.89
C THR A 33 10.30 -13.49 0.13
N SER A 34 11.59 -13.75 0.40
CA SER A 34 12.71 -13.17 -0.34
C SER A 34 12.74 -13.65 -1.80
N GLY A 35 12.47 -14.94 -2.04
CA GLY A 35 12.37 -15.50 -3.39
C GLY A 35 11.24 -14.85 -4.20
N ALA A 36 10.06 -14.71 -3.60
CA ALA A 36 8.91 -14.03 -4.20
C ALA A 36 9.21 -12.55 -4.48
N ALA A 37 9.81 -11.83 -3.52
CA ALA A 37 10.21 -10.44 -3.69
C ALA A 37 11.21 -10.26 -4.85
N ALA A 38 12.19 -11.16 -4.98
CA ALA A 38 13.15 -11.14 -6.08
C ALA A 38 12.49 -11.39 -7.44
N LEU A 39 11.48 -12.27 -7.52
CA LEU A 39 10.72 -12.50 -8.76
C LEU A 39 9.87 -11.28 -9.14
N VAL A 40 9.15 -10.70 -8.17
CA VAL A 40 8.36 -9.48 -8.39
C VAL A 40 9.26 -8.32 -8.83
N PHE A 41 10.40 -8.12 -8.16
CA PHE A 41 11.38 -7.12 -8.54
C PHE A 41 11.88 -7.33 -9.97
N SER A 42 12.24 -8.57 -10.33
CA SER A 42 12.67 -8.90 -11.69
C SER A 42 11.56 -8.64 -12.74
N ALA A 43 10.30 -8.94 -12.41
CA ALA A 43 9.18 -8.68 -13.31
C ALA A 43 8.95 -7.17 -13.53
N ILE A 44 8.99 -6.37 -12.46
CA ILE A 44 8.88 -4.91 -12.55
C ILE A 44 10.06 -4.33 -13.34
N TYR A 45 11.29 -4.81 -13.12
CA TYR A 45 12.47 -4.40 -13.88
C TYR A 45 12.29 -4.64 -15.39
N ILE A 46 11.83 -5.82 -15.79
CA ILE A 46 11.57 -6.13 -17.20
C ILE A 46 10.49 -5.18 -17.77
N LEU A 47 9.39 -4.97 -17.05
CA LEU A 47 8.30 -4.10 -17.51
C LEU A 47 8.73 -2.62 -17.65
N VAL A 48 9.47 -2.11 -16.68
CA VAL A 48 9.81 -0.69 -16.58
C VAL A 48 11.04 -0.36 -17.42
N ASP A 49 12.12 -1.14 -17.30
CA ASP A 49 13.41 -0.80 -17.89
C ASP A 49 13.60 -1.41 -19.28
N ILE A 50 13.11 -2.63 -19.53
CA ILE A 50 13.22 -3.28 -20.84
C ILE A 50 12.07 -2.86 -21.75
N GLN A 51 10.81 -3.01 -21.30
CA GLN A 51 9.63 -2.69 -22.10
C GLN A 51 9.26 -1.19 -22.08
N ARG A 52 9.97 -0.36 -21.30
CA ARG A 52 9.81 1.10 -21.23
C ARG A 52 8.40 1.57 -20.86
N PHE A 53 7.62 0.77 -20.12
CA PHE A 53 6.30 1.17 -19.61
C PHE A 53 6.36 2.18 -18.44
N LYS A 54 7.32 3.11 -18.47
CA LYS A 54 7.63 4.03 -17.36
C LYS A 54 6.41 4.86 -16.94
N PHE A 55 5.56 5.25 -17.88
CA PHE A 55 4.41 6.11 -17.59
C PHE A 55 3.40 5.48 -16.62
N ILE A 56 3.16 4.17 -16.74
CA ILE A 56 2.21 3.45 -15.87
C ILE A 56 2.74 3.33 -14.44
N PHE A 57 4.06 3.27 -14.27
CA PHE A 57 4.72 3.12 -12.97
C PHE A 57 5.18 4.43 -12.32
N LEU A 58 5.02 5.58 -12.99
CA LEU A 58 5.27 6.92 -12.41
C LEU A 58 4.59 7.17 -11.06
N PRO A 59 3.28 6.88 -10.87
CA PRO A 59 2.64 7.10 -9.57
C PRO A 59 3.25 6.20 -8.48
N LEU A 60 3.67 4.98 -8.82
CA LEU A 60 4.35 4.09 -7.88
C LEU A 60 5.72 4.64 -7.47
N GLN A 61 6.43 5.29 -8.41
CA GLN A 61 7.69 5.99 -8.13
C GLN A 61 7.47 7.19 -7.21
N TRP A 62 6.45 8.04 -7.45
CA TRP A 62 6.18 9.21 -6.61
C TRP A 62 5.84 8.84 -5.17
N ILE A 63 4.99 7.82 -5.01
CA ILE A 63 4.64 7.26 -3.71
C ILE A 63 5.90 6.67 -3.04
N GLY A 64 6.71 5.92 -3.79
CA GLY A 64 7.95 5.32 -3.27
C GLY A 64 9.00 6.35 -2.81
N MET A 65 9.14 7.48 -3.53
CA MET A 65 10.07 8.54 -3.16
C MET A 65 9.66 9.32 -1.90
N ASN A 66 8.36 9.29 -1.56
CA ASN A 66 7.77 9.90 -0.37
C ASN A 66 7.16 8.83 0.58
N ALA A 67 7.71 7.60 0.56
CA ALA A 67 7.12 6.46 1.25
C ALA A 67 6.96 6.68 2.76
N MET A 68 7.91 7.38 3.40
CA MET A 68 7.85 7.66 4.84
C MET A 68 6.66 8.57 5.19
N LEU A 69 6.46 9.63 4.39
CA LEU A 69 5.34 10.54 4.58
C LEU A 69 4.01 9.80 4.42
N VAL A 70 3.87 8.99 3.37
CA VAL A 70 2.67 8.19 3.13
C VAL A 70 2.45 7.19 4.27
N TYR A 71 3.51 6.54 4.75
CA TYR A 71 3.40 5.60 5.87
C TYR A 71 2.87 6.29 7.14
N VAL A 72 3.51 7.38 7.57
CA VAL A 72 3.16 8.10 8.79
C VAL A 72 1.79 8.76 8.70
N MET A 73 1.46 9.37 7.55
CA MET A 73 0.22 10.14 7.43
C MET A 73 -0.97 9.26 7.05
N ALA A 74 -0.79 8.29 6.15
CA ALA A 74 -1.85 7.40 5.68
C ALA A 74 -1.97 6.15 6.55
N ALA A 75 -0.91 5.33 6.62
CA ALA A 75 -0.99 3.99 7.19
C ALA A 75 -1.12 3.97 8.73
N GLU A 76 -0.41 4.87 9.42
CA GLU A 76 -0.57 5.07 10.88
C GLU A 76 -1.88 5.80 11.24
N GLY A 77 -2.68 6.21 10.23
CA GLY A 77 -3.98 6.82 10.44
C GLY A 77 -3.95 8.22 11.05
N ILE A 78 -2.77 8.87 11.13
CA ILE A 78 -2.62 10.20 11.73
C ILE A 78 -3.46 11.24 10.99
N PHE A 79 -3.46 11.20 9.65
CA PHE A 79 -4.28 12.11 8.85
C PHE A 79 -5.77 11.85 9.04
N ALA A 80 -6.18 10.58 9.02
CA ALA A 80 -7.57 10.20 9.27
C ALA A 80 -8.02 10.60 10.69
N GLY A 81 -7.16 10.45 11.69
CA GLY A 81 -7.39 10.88 13.07
C GLY A 81 -7.51 12.40 13.18
N PHE A 82 -6.65 13.15 12.49
CA PHE A 82 -6.72 14.61 12.42
C PHE A 82 -8.05 15.09 11.81
N ILE A 83 -8.46 14.52 10.67
CA ILE A 83 -9.73 14.87 10.03
C ILE A 83 -10.93 14.44 10.89
N ASN A 84 -10.85 13.30 11.59
CA ASN A 84 -11.89 12.88 12.54
C ASN A 84 -11.96 13.76 13.79
N GLY A 85 -10.88 14.47 14.14
CA GLY A 85 -10.86 15.44 15.24
C GLY A 85 -11.78 16.65 14.99
N TRP A 86 -12.11 16.94 13.73
CA TRP A 86 -13.10 17.93 13.36
C TRP A 86 -14.48 17.27 13.19
N TYR A 87 -15.36 17.55 14.14
CA TYR A 87 -16.77 17.14 14.13
C TYR A 87 -17.67 18.35 13.89
N TYR A 88 -18.81 18.14 13.23
CA TYR A 88 -19.81 19.17 13.01
C TYR A 88 -21.04 18.90 13.88
N GLY A 89 -21.23 19.73 14.90
CA GLY A 89 -22.34 19.63 15.86
C GLY A 89 -22.17 18.50 16.89
N ASP A 90 -22.32 17.26 16.47
CA ASP A 90 -22.32 16.06 17.34
C ASP A 90 -21.01 15.26 17.21
N PRO A 91 -20.43 14.73 18.31
CA PRO A 91 -19.23 13.87 18.26
C PRO A 91 -19.38 12.59 17.43
N ARG A 92 -20.62 12.22 17.08
CA ARG A 92 -20.95 11.05 16.25
C ARG A 92 -20.93 11.36 14.74
N ASN A 93 -20.93 12.63 14.34
CA ASN A 93 -20.86 13.12 12.97
C ASN A 93 -19.45 13.67 12.67
N THR A 94 -18.47 12.77 12.61
CA THR A 94 -17.15 13.13 12.10
C THR A 94 -17.21 13.43 10.61
N LEU A 95 -16.38 14.37 10.14
CA LEU A 95 -16.30 14.74 8.72
C LEU A 95 -16.05 13.53 7.82
N VAL A 96 -15.26 12.56 8.28
CA VAL A 96 -15.00 11.31 7.57
C VAL A 96 -16.29 10.51 7.34
N ARG A 97 -17.14 10.36 8.37
CA ARG A 97 -18.43 9.67 8.23
C ARG A 97 -19.39 10.43 7.31
N TRP A 98 -19.37 11.75 7.35
CA TRP A 98 -20.20 12.57 6.47
C TRP A 98 -19.78 12.40 5.00
N ILE A 99 -18.48 12.54 4.71
CA ILE A 99 -17.90 12.31 3.37
C ILE A 99 -18.21 10.89 2.89
N GLN A 100 -17.99 9.89 3.73
CA GLN A 100 -18.23 8.50 3.39
C GLN A 100 -19.72 8.24 3.08
N LYS A 101 -20.63 8.79 3.89
CA LYS A 101 -22.06 8.55 3.72
C LYS A 101 -22.64 9.29 2.50
N HIS A 102 -22.33 10.57 2.32
CA HIS A 102 -22.88 11.38 1.22
C HIS A 102 -22.18 11.13 -0.12
N ILE A 103 -20.85 10.98 -0.16
CA ILE A 103 -20.13 10.89 -1.43
C ILE A 103 -20.06 9.43 -1.93
N PHE A 104 -19.89 8.45 -1.04
CA PHE A 104 -19.63 7.07 -1.45
C PHE A 104 -20.81 6.11 -1.24
N VAL A 105 -21.58 6.23 -0.15
CA VAL A 105 -22.68 5.30 0.14
C VAL A 105 -23.98 5.69 -0.60
N GLU A 106 -24.33 6.97 -0.65
CA GLU A 106 -25.53 7.43 -1.39
C GLU A 106 -25.39 7.27 -2.90
N VAL A 107 -24.19 7.48 -3.47
CA VAL A 107 -23.96 7.33 -4.91
C VAL A 107 -23.98 5.86 -5.33
N TRP A 108 -23.43 4.96 -4.51
CA TRP A 108 -23.22 3.55 -4.89
C TRP A 108 -24.22 2.55 -4.28
N HIS A 109 -25.18 3.03 -3.46
CA HIS A 109 -26.28 2.26 -2.86
C HIS A 109 -25.87 0.98 -2.09
N SER A 110 -24.60 0.83 -1.74
CA SER A 110 -24.06 -0.35 -1.06
C SER A 110 -22.91 0.02 -0.13
N THR A 111 -23.07 -0.32 1.15
CA THR A 111 -22.10 0.02 2.21
C THR A 111 -20.73 -0.63 1.97
N ARG A 112 -20.68 -1.87 1.48
CA ARG A 112 -19.41 -2.57 1.25
C ARG A 112 -18.62 -1.95 0.10
N VAL A 113 -19.31 -1.62 -1.00
CA VAL A 113 -18.67 -1.02 -2.16
C VAL A 113 -18.28 0.43 -1.86
N GLY A 114 -19.09 1.16 -1.10
CA GLY A 114 -18.77 2.52 -0.63
C GLY A 114 -17.51 2.57 0.24
N ILE A 115 -17.32 1.60 1.15
CA ILE A 115 -16.08 1.51 1.96
C ILE A 115 -14.87 1.22 1.07
N LEU A 116 -14.97 0.27 0.14
CA LEU A 116 -13.87 -0.06 -0.77
C LEU A 116 -13.49 1.12 -1.67
N LEU A 117 -14.48 1.81 -2.22
CA LEU A 117 -14.27 3.00 -3.05
C LEU A 117 -13.67 4.14 -2.23
N TYR A 118 -14.10 4.33 -0.98
CA TYR A 118 -13.47 5.31 -0.09
C TYR A 118 -11.97 5.01 0.08
N VAL A 119 -11.58 3.78 0.37
CA VAL A 119 -10.16 3.42 0.53
C VAL A 119 -9.38 3.66 -0.78
N ILE A 120 -9.94 3.25 -1.92
CA ILE A 120 -9.26 3.41 -3.21
C ILE A 120 -9.11 4.90 -3.59
N PHE A 121 -10.17 5.70 -3.44
CA PHE A 121 -10.15 7.09 -3.88
C PHE A 121 -9.61 8.05 -2.83
N ALA A 122 -10.06 7.95 -1.58
CA ALA A 122 -9.67 8.87 -0.51
C ALA A 122 -8.30 8.55 0.10
N GLU A 123 -7.83 7.31 -0.02
CA GLU A 123 -6.54 6.91 0.55
C GLU A 123 -5.49 6.73 -0.56
N ILE A 124 -5.70 5.80 -1.49
CA ILE A 124 -4.69 5.48 -2.52
C ILE A 124 -4.55 6.62 -3.52
N LEU A 125 -5.65 7.08 -4.12
CA LEU A 125 -5.60 8.13 -5.14
C LEU A 125 -5.22 9.49 -4.55
N PHE A 126 -5.76 9.85 -3.39
CA PHE A 126 -5.38 11.08 -2.67
C PHE A 126 -3.88 11.13 -2.40
N TRP A 127 -3.31 10.10 -1.76
CA TRP A 127 -1.87 10.09 -1.47
C TRP A 127 -1.01 9.96 -2.72
N GLY A 128 -1.49 9.29 -3.78
CA GLY A 128 -0.84 9.29 -5.09
C GLY A 128 -0.72 10.69 -5.69
N ILE A 129 -1.78 11.51 -5.57
CA ILE A 129 -1.76 12.90 -6.04
C ILE A 129 -0.85 13.76 -5.15
N VAL A 130 -1.00 13.66 -3.82
CA VAL A 130 -0.19 14.44 -2.87
C VAL A 130 1.30 14.18 -3.06
N THR A 131 1.70 12.92 -3.18
CA THR A 131 3.10 12.55 -3.45
C THR A 131 3.56 12.97 -4.83
N GLY A 132 2.69 12.96 -5.84
CA GLY A 132 2.97 13.53 -7.16
C GLY A 132 3.26 15.03 -7.12
N ILE A 133 2.47 15.80 -6.36
CA ILE A 133 2.69 17.24 -6.15
C ILE A 133 4.00 17.47 -5.40
N LEU A 134 4.26 16.73 -4.31
CA LEU A 134 5.51 16.82 -3.55
C LEU A 134 6.73 16.50 -4.40
N HIS A 135 6.64 15.47 -5.25
CA HIS A 135 7.68 15.13 -6.20
C HIS A 135 7.94 16.27 -7.20
N TRP A 136 6.88 16.91 -7.71
CA TRP A 136 7.02 18.08 -8.59
C TRP A 136 7.69 19.26 -7.88
N LEU A 137 7.39 19.47 -6.61
CA LEU A 137 8.03 20.46 -5.74
C LEU A 137 9.44 20.05 -5.26
N LYS A 138 9.92 18.85 -5.63
CA LYS A 138 11.19 18.24 -5.18
C LYS A 138 11.34 18.15 -3.65
N ILE A 139 10.23 18.06 -2.93
CA ILE A 139 10.21 17.88 -1.48
C ILE A 139 10.15 16.38 -1.19
N TYR A 140 11.13 15.87 -0.46
CA TYR A 140 11.21 14.46 -0.07
C TYR A 140 11.43 14.36 1.42
N TRP A 141 10.46 13.77 2.13
CA TRP A 141 10.65 13.45 3.53
C TRP A 141 11.42 12.13 3.63
N LYS A 142 12.70 12.24 3.98
CA LYS A 142 13.61 11.12 4.23
C LYS A 142 13.95 11.07 5.73
N LEU A 143 14.21 9.87 6.23
CA LEU A 143 14.75 9.63 7.58
C LEU A 143 16.27 9.80 7.56
#